data_AF-A0AAW7CGP1-F1
#
_entry.id   AF-A0AAW7CGP1-F1
#
_cell.length_a   1.000
_cell.length_b   1.000
_cell.length_c   1.000
_cell.angle_alpha   90.00
_cell.angle_beta   90.00
_cell.angle_gamma   90.00
#
_symmetry.space_group_name_H-M   'P 1'
#
loop_
_entity.id
_entity.type
_entity.pdbx_description
1 polymer ?
#
loop_
_entity_poly.entity_id
_entity_poly.type
_entity_poly.pdbx_seq_one_letter_code
_entity_poly.pdbx_strand_id
1 'polypeptide(L)'
;MKNNIFLISIASLVLSGCSSGTENSFEKLTKIVTNLSSYSAEVDEWNDYGTNLKKNGIKYEDANSSDQKFVQNKMQSEYANAINHVGSAFTITEESKEELAKENQGYRFIYNKIITVKDISKNTTIGYCVNYDSERIIDGQVKSEDKDKKNFIYIDKNRPLSIFTGSSDFIKVVCGDDFYKKYKGKDVD
;
A
#
# COMPACT_ATOMS: atom_id res chain seq x y z
N MET A 1 -1.03 16.03 -12.23
CA MET A 1 -0.63 14.64 -11.94
C MET A 1 0.17 14.67 -10.65
N LYS A 2 -0.40 14.20 -9.54
CA LYS A 2 0.27 14.22 -8.23
C LYS A 2 1.01 12.90 -8.08
N ASN A 3 2.33 13.00 -7.88
CA ASN A 3 3.26 11.88 -7.80
C ASN A 3 2.89 10.98 -6.61
N ASN A 4 2.37 9.78 -6.90
CA ASN A 4 2.26 8.72 -5.91
C ASN A 4 3.67 8.16 -5.66
N ILE A 5 4.29 8.63 -4.58
CA ILE A 5 5.68 8.34 -4.19
C ILE A 5 5.92 6.83 -3.95
N PHE A 6 4.88 6.02 -3.73
CA PHE A 6 4.99 4.57 -3.59
C PHE A 6 5.39 3.82 -4.88
N LEU A 7 5.14 4.42 -6.05
CA LEU A 7 5.61 3.87 -7.34
C LEU A 7 7.06 4.26 -7.65
N ILE A 8 7.67 5.19 -6.90
CA ILE A 8 8.98 5.73 -7.24
C ILE A 8 10.09 4.72 -6.90
N SER A 9 9.99 3.98 -5.80
CA SER A 9 10.98 2.94 -5.46
C SER A 9 10.96 1.77 -6.44
N ILE A 10 9.80 1.44 -7.02
CA ILE A 10 9.67 0.42 -8.07
C ILE A 10 10.04 1.00 -9.45
N ALA A 11 9.89 2.30 -9.67
CA ALA A 11 10.36 2.96 -10.88
C ALA A 11 11.89 3.08 -10.94
N SER A 12 12.59 3.19 -9.80
CA SER A 12 14.07 3.15 -9.77
C SER A 12 14.64 1.79 -10.22
N LEU A 13 13.93 0.69 -9.98
CA LEU A 13 14.25 -0.64 -10.51
C LEU A 13 14.14 -0.72 -12.06
N VAL A 14 13.32 0.14 -12.66
CA VAL A 14 13.13 0.20 -14.12
C VAL A 14 14.23 1.03 -14.79
N LEU A 15 14.82 2.01 -14.08
CA LEU A 15 15.73 3.01 -14.66
C LEU A 15 17.22 2.66 -14.55
N SER A 16 17.62 1.77 -13.64
CA SER A 16 19.00 1.25 -13.60
C SER A 16 19.34 0.34 -14.80
N GLY A 17 18.33 -0.15 -15.52
CA GLY A 17 18.48 -1.01 -16.71
C GLY A 17 18.49 -0.28 -18.07
N CYS A 18 18.51 1.05 -18.11
CA CYS A 18 18.42 1.84 -19.35
C CYS A 18 19.77 2.15 -20.03
N SER A 19 20.89 1.52 -19.63
CA SER A 19 22.19 1.71 -20.29
C SER A 19 22.72 0.44 -20.98
N SER A 20 21.93 -0.20 -21.86
CA SER A 20 22.46 -0.97 -23.00
C SER A 20 21.34 -1.57 -23.87
N GLY A 21 21.25 -1.12 -25.12
CA GLY A 21 20.53 -1.83 -26.19
C GLY A 21 19.05 -1.48 -26.36
N THR A 22 18.76 -0.64 -27.36
CA THR A 22 17.42 -0.16 -27.76
C THR A 22 16.45 -1.26 -28.26
N GLU A 23 16.91 -2.48 -28.55
CA GLU A 23 16.03 -3.57 -29.03
C GLU A 23 15.30 -4.31 -27.90
N ASN A 24 15.80 -4.28 -26.65
CA ASN A 24 15.20 -5.01 -25.52
C ASN A 24 14.29 -4.15 -24.62
N SER A 25 14.36 -2.82 -24.68
CA SER A 25 13.62 -1.95 -23.76
C SER A 25 12.12 -1.90 -24.05
N PHE A 26 11.71 -1.98 -25.32
CA PHE A 26 10.30 -1.91 -25.72
C PHE A 26 9.53 -3.19 -25.38
N GLU A 27 10.15 -4.36 -25.55
CA GLU A 27 9.58 -5.64 -25.11
C GLU A 27 9.45 -5.71 -23.60
N LYS A 28 10.47 -5.22 -22.87
CA LYS A 28 10.44 -5.11 -21.41
C LYS A 28 9.29 -4.20 -20.94
N LEU A 29 9.14 -3.03 -21.54
CA LEU A 29 8.03 -2.11 -21.27
C LEU A 29 6.67 -2.78 -21.57
N THR A 30 6.53 -3.46 -22.71
CA THR A 30 5.28 -4.12 -23.09
C THR A 30 4.92 -5.22 -22.10
N LYS A 31 5.90 -6.01 -21.62
CA LYS A 31 5.68 -7.02 -20.58
C LYS A 31 5.25 -6.40 -19.25
N ILE A 32 5.87 -5.30 -18.83
CA ILE A 32 5.47 -4.56 -17.61
C ILE A 32 4.03 -4.05 -17.75
N VAL A 33 3.69 -3.41 -18.88
CA VAL A 33 2.33 -2.92 -19.13
C VAL A 33 1.31 -4.06 -19.12
N THR A 34 1.62 -5.19 -19.77
CA THR A 34 0.76 -6.38 -19.77
C THR A 34 0.58 -6.93 -18.36
N ASN A 35 1.66 -7.06 -17.58
CA ASN A 35 1.58 -7.51 -16.19
C ASN A 35 0.74 -6.55 -15.35
N LEU A 36 0.93 -5.23 -15.50
CA LEU A 36 0.17 -4.21 -14.79
C LEU A 36 -1.32 -4.22 -15.15
N SER A 37 -1.67 -4.56 -16.39
CA SER A 37 -3.07 -4.67 -16.81
C SER A 37 -3.85 -5.71 -16.01
N SER A 38 -3.18 -6.74 -15.46
CA SER A 38 -3.84 -7.73 -14.60
C SER A 38 -4.30 -7.16 -13.24
N TYR A 39 -3.74 -6.03 -12.81
CA TYR A 39 -4.10 -5.37 -11.54
C TYR A 39 -5.18 -4.30 -11.71
N SER A 40 -5.50 -3.88 -12.94
CA SER A 40 -6.56 -2.86 -13.13
C SER A 40 -7.90 -3.35 -12.58
N ALA A 41 -8.21 -4.63 -12.77
CA ALA A 41 -9.40 -5.26 -12.20
C ALA A 41 -9.40 -5.26 -10.66
N GLU A 42 -8.24 -5.49 -10.02
CA GLU A 42 -8.13 -5.44 -8.56
C GLU A 42 -8.33 -4.00 -8.04
N VAL A 43 -7.75 -3.01 -8.72
CA VAL A 43 -7.93 -1.60 -8.38
C VAL A 43 -9.40 -1.20 -8.50
N ASP A 44 -10.06 -1.59 -9.59
CA ASP A 44 -11.49 -1.33 -9.81
C ASP A 44 -12.34 -2.02 -8.73
N GLU A 45 -12.04 -3.28 -8.39
CA GLU A 45 -12.75 -4.00 -7.32
C GLU A 45 -12.64 -3.27 -5.98
N TRP A 46 -11.45 -2.78 -5.62
CA TRP A 46 -11.28 -1.99 -4.41
C TRP A 46 -12.06 -0.68 -4.47
N ASN A 47 -11.97 0.07 -5.56
CA ASN A 47 -12.69 1.33 -5.71
C ASN A 47 -14.21 1.15 -5.59
N ASP A 48 -14.75 0.10 -6.21
CA ASP A 48 -16.17 -0.27 -6.10
C ASP A 48 -16.53 -0.68 -4.67
N TYR A 49 -15.67 -1.50 -4.04
CA TYR A 49 -15.84 -1.90 -2.65
C TYR A 49 -15.92 -0.67 -1.72
N GLY A 50 -14.96 0.26 -1.82
CA GLY A 50 -14.92 1.48 -1.01
C GLY A 50 -16.14 2.37 -1.23
N THR A 51 -16.58 2.51 -2.49
CA THR A 51 -17.79 3.26 -2.85
C THR A 51 -19.04 2.62 -2.24
N ASN A 52 -19.15 1.29 -2.29
CA ASN A 52 -20.28 0.54 -1.73
C ASN A 52 -20.31 0.60 -0.20
N LEU A 53 -19.16 0.53 0.47
CA LEU A 53 -19.08 0.77 1.92
C LEU A 53 -19.66 2.14 2.27
N LYS A 54 -19.26 3.19 1.55
CA LYS A 54 -19.74 4.54 1.83
C LYS A 54 -21.25 4.68 1.62
N LYS A 55 -21.79 4.08 0.56
CA LYS A 55 -23.24 4.06 0.26
C LYS A 55 -24.05 3.34 1.35
N ASN A 56 -23.54 2.22 1.87
CA ASN A 56 -24.22 1.40 2.87
C ASN A 56 -24.17 1.98 4.30
N GLY A 57 -23.41 3.07 4.49
CA GLY A 57 -23.30 3.75 5.77
C GLY A 57 -22.26 3.10 6.68
N ILE A 58 -21.20 3.86 6.95
CA ILE A 58 -20.13 3.48 7.87
C ILE A 58 -20.03 4.49 9.00
N LYS A 59 -19.68 3.98 10.18
CA LYS A 59 -19.28 4.81 11.33
C LYS A 59 -17.85 4.47 11.74
N TYR A 60 -17.22 5.43 12.39
CA TYR A 60 -15.85 5.36 12.83
C TYR A 60 -15.79 5.35 14.36
N GLU A 61 -14.94 4.48 14.90
CA GLU A 61 -14.66 4.41 16.33
C GLU A 61 -13.16 4.29 16.56
N ASP A 62 -12.69 4.76 17.71
CA ASP A 62 -11.29 4.57 18.09
C ASP A 62 -10.99 3.07 18.27
N ALA A 63 -9.84 2.65 17.72
CA ALA A 63 -9.40 1.26 17.82
C ALA A 63 -8.99 0.91 19.25
N ASN A 64 -9.57 -0.16 19.78
CA ASN A 64 -9.17 -0.72 21.07
C ASN A 64 -7.90 -1.58 20.93
N SER A 65 -7.38 -2.10 22.04
CA SER A 65 -6.15 -2.91 22.04
C SER A 65 -6.24 -4.17 21.16
N SER A 66 -7.42 -4.79 21.04
CA SER A 66 -7.60 -5.96 20.16
C SER A 66 -7.56 -5.58 18.69
N ASP A 67 -8.16 -4.44 18.33
CA ASP A 67 -8.13 -3.90 16.98
C ASP A 67 -6.70 -3.54 16.57
N GLN A 68 -5.95 -2.90 17.48
CA GLN A 68 -4.54 -2.55 17.27
C GLN A 68 -3.69 -3.80 17.05
N LYS A 69 -3.87 -4.85 17.86
CA LYS A 69 -3.15 -6.11 17.72
C LYS A 69 -3.52 -6.83 16.42
N PHE A 70 -4.78 -6.79 16.00
CA PHE A 70 -5.19 -7.34 14.71
C PHE A 70 -4.46 -6.64 13.55
N VAL A 71 -4.47 -5.31 13.52
CA VAL A 71 -3.78 -4.52 12.50
C VAL A 71 -2.27 -4.82 12.49
N GLN A 72 -1.64 -4.87 13.65
CA GLN A 72 -0.21 -5.19 13.79
C GLN A 72 0.12 -6.57 13.20
N ASN A 73 -0.63 -7.59 13.60
CA ASN A 73 -0.41 -8.95 13.12
C ASN A 73 -0.60 -9.03 11.61
N LYS A 74 -1.67 -8.44 11.08
CA LYS A 74 -1.99 -8.48 9.64
C LYS A 74 -0.94 -7.76 8.80
N MET A 75 -0.50 -6.57 9.22
CA MET A 75 0.61 -5.86 8.57
C MET A 75 1.90 -6.69 8.61
N GLN A 76 2.25 -7.27 9.77
CA GLN A 76 3.46 -8.07 9.90
C GLN A 76 3.44 -9.33 9.02
N SER A 77 2.29 -9.99 8.88
CA SER A 77 2.17 -11.24 8.13
C SER A 77 1.96 -11.06 6.63
N GLU A 78 1.28 -9.98 6.20
CA GLU A 78 0.81 -9.85 4.82
C GLU A 78 1.48 -8.72 4.03
N TYR A 79 2.07 -7.71 4.67
CA TYR A 79 2.51 -6.51 3.96
C TYR A 79 3.62 -6.78 2.93
N ALA A 80 4.66 -7.54 3.30
CA ALA A 80 5.73 -7.91 2.36
C ALA A 80 5.18 -8.68 1.16
N ASN A 81 4.22 -9.58 1.38
CA ASN A 81 3.57 -10.33 0.30
C ASN A 81 2.73 -9.42 -0.60
N ALA A 82 2.03 -8.44 -0.04
CA ALA A 82 1.27 -7.46 -0.82
C ALA A 82 2.19 -6.56 -1.68
N ILE A 83 3.38 -6.21 -1.16
CA ILE A 83 4.41 -5.52 -1.94
C ILE A 83 4.93 -6.42 -3.06
N ASN A 84 5.24 -7.70 -2.78
CA ASN A 84 5.68 -8.66 -3.80
C ASN A 84 4.63 -8.88 -4.88
N HIS A 85 3.35 -8.97 -4.49
CA HIS A 85 2.23 -9.15 -5.41
C HIS A 85 2.28 -8.10 -6.51
N VAL A 86 2.37 -6.82 -6.17
CA VAL A 86 2.43 -5.73 -7.17
C VAL A 86 3.83 -5.55 -7.76
N GLY A 87 4.87 -5.68 -6.94
CA GLY A 87 6.27 -5.55 -7.37
C GLY A 87 6.65 -6.56 -8.45
N SER A 88 6.08 -7.76 -8.41
CA SER A 88 6.31 -8.82 -9.40
C SER A 88 5.95 -8.40 -10.84
N ALA A 89 5.03 -7.44 -11.00
CA ALA A 89 4.67 -6.91 -12.31
C ALA A 89 5.85 -6.22 -13.01
N PHE A 90 6.77 -5.67 -12.22
CA PHE A 90 7.93 -4.89 -12.66
C PHE A 90 9.22 -5.72 -12.73
N THR A 91 9.24 -6.95 -12.19
CA THR A 91 10.44 -7.79 -12.10
C THR A 91 10.51 -8.86 -13.18
N ILE A 92 10.69 -8.41 -14.42
CA ILE A 92 10.70 -9.26 -15.63
C ILE A 92 12.03 -10.01 -15.87
N THR A 93 13.10 -9.64 -15.17
CA THR A 93 14.42 -10.30 -15.23
C THR A 93 14.77 -10.94 -13.88
N GLU A 94 15.65 -11.95 -13.86
CA GLU A 94 16.08 -12.52 -12.57
C GLU A 94 16.80 -11.50 -11.69
N GLU A 95 17.64 -10.65 -12.27
CA GLU A 95 18.28 -9.55 -11.54
C GLU A 95 17.25 -8.65 -10.82
N SER A 96 16.20 -8.22 -11.54
CA SER A 96 15.14 -7.41 -10.93
C SER A 96 14.32 -8.16 -9.87
N LYS A 97 14.19 -9.49 -9.97
CA LYS A 97 13.49 -10.31 -8.95
C LYS A 97 14.35 -10.47 -7.70
N GLU A 98 15.65 -10.68 -7.86
CA GLU A 98 16.61 -10.72 -6.77
C GLU A 98 16.67 -9.36 -6.05
N GLU A 99 16.66 -8.25 -6.78
CA GLU A 99 16.62 -6.92 -6.20
C GLU A 99 15.32 -6.67 -5.41
N LEU A 100 14.15 -7.07 -5.95
CA LEU A 100 12.89 -7.01 -5.19
C LEU A 100 12.94 -7.87 -3.92
N ALA A 101 13.48 -9.09 -4.00
CA ALA A 101 13.62 -9.96 -2.83
C ALA A 101 14.53 -9.34 -1.76
N LYS A 102 15.61 -8.67 -2.19
CA LYS A 102 16.54 -7.97 -1.29
C LYS A 102 15.90 -6.74 -0.64
N GLU A 103 15.15 -5.96 -1.41
CA GLU A 103 14.50 -4.73 -0.92
C GLU A 103 13.26 -5.03 -0.04
N ASN A 104 12.70 -6.23 -0.14
CA ASN A 104 11.46 -6.65 0.53
C ASN A 104 11.67 -7.69 1.64
N GLN A 105 12.82 -7.66 2.31
CA GLN A 105 13.16 -8.59 3.39
C GLN A 105 12.30 -8.39 4.66
N GLY A 106 11.88 -7.17 4.95
CA GLY A 106 11.03 -6.90 6.12
C GLY A 106 10.73 -5.42 6.36
N TYR A 107 9.82 -5.17 7.29
CA TYR A 107 9.34 -3.83 7.65
C TYR A 107 9.16 -3.70 9.15
N ARG A 108 9.46 -2.51 9.67
CA ARG A 108 9.03 -2.06 11.00
C ARG A 108 7.98 -0.98 10.83
N PHE A 109 6.83 -1.15 11.50
CA PHE A 109 5.71 -0.21 11.41
C PHE A 109 5.55 0.59 12.71
N ILE A 110 5.31 1.89 12.57
CA ILE A 110 4.96 2.80 13.68
C ILE A 110 3.56 3.33 13.40
N TYR A 111 2.59 3.01 14.25
CA TYR A 111 1.18 3.34 14.02
C TYR A 111 0.83 4.68 14.67
N ASN A 112 0.59 5.70 13.84
CA ASN A 112 0.22 7.04 14.29
C ASN A 112 -1.26 7.12 14.67
N LYS A 113 -2.13 6.46 13.89
CA LYS A 113 -3.56 6.36 14.19
C LYS A 113 -4.17 5.12 13.55
N ILE A 114 -5.00 4.42 14.32
CA ILE A 114 -5.87 3.35 13.84
C ILE A 114 -7.30 3.73 14.21
N ILE A 115 -8.19 3.69 13.23
CA ILE A 115 -9.64 3.90 13.39
C ILE A 115 -10.35 2.65 12.90
N THR A 116 -11.29 2.17 13.71
CA THR A 116 -12.16 1.05 13.35
C THR A 116 -13.29 1.57 12.46
N VAL A 117 -13.48 0.92 11.31
CA VAL A 117 -14.59 1.18 10.40
C VAL A 117 -15.66 0.12 10.64
N LYS A 118 -16.87 0.56 10.96
CA LYS A 118 -18.03 -0.31 11.24
C LYS A 118 -19.15 -0.06 10.25
N ASP A 119 -19.80 -1.14 9.85
CA ASP A 119 -21.09 -1.11 9.17
C ASP A 119 -22.16 -0.61 10.15
N ILE A 120 -22.90 0.44 9.79
CA ILE A 120 -23.94 1.03 10.66
C ILE A 120 -25.10 0.06 10.87
N SER A 121 -25.50 -0.66 9.81
CA SER A 121 -26.66 -1.56 9.84
C SER A 121 -26.42 -2.80 10.70
N LYS A 122 -25.17 -3.29 10.75
CA LYS A 122 -24.80 -4.51 11.47
C LYS A 122 -24.07 -4.25 12.79
N ASN A 123 -23.57 -3.03 13.00
CA ASN A 123 -22.70 -2.66 14.11
C ASN A 123 -21.44 -3.54 14.22
N THR A 124 -20.98 -4.11 13.09
CA THR A 124 -19.81 -4.98 13.00
C THR A 124 -18.62 -4.24 12.41
N THR A 125 -17.43 -4.49 12.94
CA THR A 125 -16.17 -4.04 12.34
C THR A 125 -15.95 -4.72 11.00
N ILE A 126 -15.80 -3.91 9.96
CA ILE A 126 -15.52 -4.36 8.59
C ILE A 126 -14.06 -4.14 8.21
N GLY A 127 -13.39 -3.17 8.82
CA GLY A 127 -11.98 -2.92 8.56
C GLY A 127 -11.42 -1.77 9.39
N TYR A 128 -10.24 -1.31 9.00
CA TYR A 128 -9.43 -0.36 9.76
C TYR A 128 -8.80 0.67 8.84
N CYS A 129 -8.93 1.93 9.20
CA CYS A 129 -8.20 3.04 8.59
C CYS A 129 -6.93 3.28 9.39
N VAL A 130 -5.77 3.15 8.74
CA VAL A 130 -4.47 3.16 9.40
C VAL A 130 -3.62 4.27 8.81
N ASN A 131 -3.08 5.12 9.66
CA ASN A 131 -1.94 5.98 9.35
C ASN A 131 -0.71 5.45 10.08
N TYR A 132 0.38 5.24 9.34
CA TYR A 132 1.58 4.60 9.86
C TYR A 132 2.82 5.16 9.18
N ASP A 133 3.95 5.06 9.87
CA ASP A 133 5.26 5.14 9.26
C ASP A 133 5.79 3.72 9.08
N SER A 134 6.63 3.52 8.07
CA SER A 134 7.26 2.23 7.80
C SER A 134 8.74 2.43 7.56
N GLU A 135 9.54 1.59 8.17
CA GLU A 135 10.97 1.53 7.90
C GLU A 135 11.30 0.16 7.31
N ARG A 136 11.98 0.14 6.16
CA ARG A 136 12.45 -1.10 5.55
C ARG A 136 13.62 -1.68 6.35
N ILE A 137 13.61 -2.99 6.49
CA ILE A 137 14.68 -3.78 7.08
C ILE A 137 15.36 -4.52 5.94
N ILE A 138 16.63 -4.20 5.69
CA ILE A 138 17.47 -4.85 4.67
C ILE A 138 18.76 -5.28 5.33
N ASP A 139 19.11 -6.55 5.17
CA ASP A 139 20.25 -7.23 5.79
C ASP A 139 20.27 -7.06 7.31
N GLY A 140 19.08 -7.12 7.91
CA GLY A 140 18.85 -6.95 9.35
C GLY A 140 18.97 -5.50 9.87
N GLN A 141 19.20 -4.52 8.99
CA GLN A 141 19.36 -3.11 9.36
C GLN A 141 18.20 -2.26 8.90
N VAL A 142 17.80 -1.30 9.76
CA VAL A 142 16.77 -0.30 9.45
C VAL A 142 17.34 0.72 8.46
N LYS A 143 16.73 0.87 7.30
CA LYS A 143 17.08 1.90 6.32
C LYS A 143 16.49 3.24 6.74
N SER A 144 17.34 4.26 6.90
CA SER A 144 16.95 5.56 7.48
C SER A 144 16.16 6.46 6.52
N GLU A 145 16.16 6.18 5.21
CA GLU A 145 15.55 7.00 4.16
C GLU A 145 14.01 6.96 4.16
N ASP A 146 13.40 6.10 4.97
CA ASP A 146 11.96 5.91 5.05
C ASP A 146 11.33 6.47 6.34
N LYS A 147 12.13 7.13 7.20
CA LYS A 147 11.64 7.75 8.42
C LYS A 147 10.65 8.88 8.11
N ASP A 148 9.60 8.97 8.92
CA ASP A 148 8.57 10.01 8.88
C ASP A 148 7.72 10.09 7.60
N LYS A 149 7.77 9.06 6.74
CA LYS A 149 6.83 8.93 5.62
C LYS A 149 5.46 8.51 6.14
N LYS A 150 4.57 9.50 6.30
CA LYS A 150 3.17 9.29 6.70
C LYS A 150 2.41 8.53 5.61
N ASN A 151 2.29 7.23 5.79
CA ASN A 151 1.58 6.33 4.90
C ASN A 151 0.16 6.05 5.39
N PHE A 152 -0.69 5.65 4.46
CA PHE A 152 -2.06 5.25 4.74
C PHE A 152 -2.33 3.87 4.17
N ILE A 153 -3.21 3.13 4.83
CA ILE A 153 -3.76 1.88 4.31
C ILE A 153 -5.12 1.63 4.94
N TYR A 154 -6.06 1.11 4.14
CA TYR A 154 -7.27 0.52 4.67
C TYR A 154 -7.09 -1.00 4.72
N ILE A 155 -7.34 -1.58 5.89
CA ILE A 155 -7.22 -3.01 6.13
C ILE A 155 -8.61 -3.58 6.32
N ASP A 156 -9.09 -4.32 5.33
CA ASP A 156 -10.31 -5.11 5.49
C ASP A 156 -10.08 -6.24 6.50
N LYS A 157 -11.12 -6.56 7.29
CA LYS A 157 -11.02 -7.59 8.31
C LYS A 157 -10.92 -9.00 7.72
N ASN A 158 -11.52 -9.24 6.57
CA ASN A 158 -11.73 -10.57 5.99
C ASN A 158 -11.02 -10.78 4.65
N ARG A 159 -10.53 -9.71 3.99
CA ARG A 159 -9.77 -9.78 2.75
C ARG A 159 -8.26 -9.75 3.01
N PRO A 160 -7.43 -10.31 2.11
CA PRO A 160 -5.98 -10.09 2.13
C PRO A 160 -5.65 -8.59 2.07
N LEU A 161 -4.52 -8.22 2.66
CA LEU A 161 -3.98 -6.87 2.58
C LEU A 161 -3.64 -6.55 1.11
N SER A 162 -4.12 -5.40 0.63
CA SER A 162 -3.78 -4.87 -0.68
C SER A 162 -3.21 -3.46 -0.55
N ILE A 163 -2.11 -3.19 -1.24
CA ILE A 163 -1.45 -1.88 -1.20
C ILE A 163 -2.26 -0.80 -1.94
N PHE A 164 -3.18 -1.19 -2.82
CA PHE A 164 -4.02 -0.25 -3.57
C PHE A 164 -4.98 0.54 -2.66
N THR A 165 -5.32 -0.01 -1.49
CA THR A 165 -6.17 0.66 -0.50
C THR A 165 -5.44 1.79 0.24
N GLY A 166 -4.13 1.96 0.04
CA GLY A 166 -3.33 3.06 0.59
C GLY A 166 -3.34 4.35 -0.24
N SER A 167 -3.97 4.34 -1.42
CA SER A 167 -4.03 5.53 -2.27
C SER A 167 -4.83 6.66 -1.60
N SER A 168 -4.46 7.91 -1.90
CA SER A 168 -5.13 9.07 -1.27
C SER A 168 -6.62 9.12 -1.59
N ASP A 169 -7.02 8.70 -2.79
CA ASP A 169 -8.41 8.77 -3.23
C ASP A 169 -9.25 7.70 -2.54
N PHE A 170 -8.74 6.46 -2.47
CA PHE A 170 -9.39 5.39 -1.72
C PHE A 170 -9.54 5.75 -0.23
N ILE A 171 -8.46 6.25 0.40
CA ILE A 171 -8.46 6.61 1.82
C ILE A 171 -9.45 7.74 2.10
N LYS A 172 -9.53 8.76 1.25
CA LYS A 172 -10.54 9.82 1.41
C LYS A 172 -11.96 9.28 1.31
N VAL A 173 -12.22 8.37 0.36
CA VAL A 173 -13.54 7.74 0.18
C VAL A 173 -13.94 6.92 1.42
N VAL A 174 -13.05 6.05 1.89
CA VAL A 174 -13.37 5.07 2.95
C VAL A 174 -13.14 5.62 4.35
N CYS A 175 -12.05 6.34 4.58
CA CYS A 175 -11.65 6.86 5.89
C CYS A 175 -12.05 8.32 6.13
N GLY A 176 -12.48 9.01 5.08
CA GLY A 176 -12.89 10.40 5.13
C GLY A 176 -11.73 11.38 4.91
N ASP A 177 -12.06 12.52 4.31
CA ASP A 177 -11.11 13.61 4.04
C ASP A 177 -10.43 14.13 5.30
N ASP A 178 -11.15 14.23 6.41
CA ASP A 178 -10.62 14.78 7.66
C ASP A 178 -9.53 13.88 8.26
N PHE A 179 -9.72 12.55 8.18
CA PHE A 179 -8.69 11.60 8.57
C PHE A 179 -7.44 11.78 7.72
N TYR A 180 -7.59 11.80 6.40
CA TYR A 180 -6.46 11.98 5.49
C TYR A 180 -5.73 13.31 5.73
N LYS A 181 -6.46 14.43 5.78
CA LYS A 181 -5.88 15.78 5.99
C LYS A 181 -5.16 15.90 7.33
N LYS A 182 -5.71 15.30 8.39
CA LYS A 182 -5.13 15.37 9.73
C LYS A 182 -3.79 14.64 9.83
N TYR A 183 -3.62 13.54 9.10
CA TYR A 183 -2.49 12.64 9.29
C TYR A 183 -1.51 12.57 8.11
N LYS A 184 -1.75 13.29 7.00
CA LYS A 184 -0.87 13.26 5.81
C LYS A 184 0.49 13.94 6.00
N GLY A 185 0.75 14.51 7.18
CA GLY A 185 1.91 15.36 7.43
C GLY A 185 1.74 16.77 6.85
N LYS A 186 2.71 17.65 7.11
CA LYS A 186 2.84 18.90 6.36
C LYS A 186 3.56 18.57 5.07
N ASP A 187 2.97 18.92 3.93
CA ASP A 187 3.72 18.98 2.68
C ASP A 187 4.89 19.95 2.96
N VAL A 188 6.13 19.46 2.89
CA VAL A 188 7.28 20.35 2.84
C VAL A 188 7.25 20.89 1.41
N ASP A 189 6.78 22.13 1.26
CA ASP A 189 6.78 22.88 0.01
C ASP A 189 8.16 22.87 -0.67
#